data_AF-A0A1W9PFP0-F1
#
_entry.id   AF-A0A1W9PFP0-F1
#
_cell.length_a   1.000
_cell.length_b   1.000
_cell.length_c   1.000
_cell.angle_alpha   90.00
_cell.angle_beta   90.00
_cell.angle_gamma   90.00
#
_symmetry.space_group_name_H-M   'P 1'
#
loop_
_entity.id
_entity.type
_entity.pdbx_description
1 polymer ?
#
loop_
_entity_poly.entity_id
_entity_poly.type
_entity_poly.pdbx_seq_one_letter_code
_entity_poly.pdbx_strand_id
1 'polypeptide(L)'
;MGEVITTALENASVQKEDIAAVKAHGTASALNDTAEANGMKRVFDVLPPFFSLKPYIGHTLGGCGSVELLLMMELLLMMESVNAGFVPSCANFAEADEELGAVPLRKPFAVESGKFLLNYFGFGGNNTSFVIEKRSL
;
A
#
# COMPACT_ATOMS: atom_id res chain seq x y z
N MET A 1 -1.48 -8.19 -10.58
CA MET A 1 -1.03 -7.29 -9.50
C MET A 1 0.39 -6.81 -9.73
N GLY A 2 1.40 -7.70 -9.82
CA GLY A 2 2.79 -7.28 -10.12
C GLY A 2 2.93 -6.43 -11.38
N GLU A 3 2.28 -6.79 -12.49
CA GLU A 3 2.29 -6.00 -13.73
C GLU A 3 1.77 -4.57 -13.56
N VAL A 4 0.63 -4.39 -12.85
CA VAL A 4 0.06 -3.05 -12.56
C VAL A 4 1.02 -2.21 -11.70
N ILE A 5 1.72 -2.84 -10.76
CA ILE A 5 2.75 -2.16 -9.96
C ILE A 5 3.92 -1.74 -10.85
N THR A 6 4.45 -2.64 -11.69
CA THR A 6 5.54 -2.33 -12.64
C THR A 6 5.16 -1.17 -13.55
N THR A 7 3.98 -1.22 -14.16
CA THR A 7 3.49 -0.14 -15.05
C THR A 7 3.34 1.19 -14.30
N ALA A 8 2.91 1.19 -13.04
CA ALA A 8 2.84 2.42 -12.25
C ALA A 8 4.22 3.04 -11.98
N LEU A 9 5.22 2.20 -11.68
CA LEU A 9 6.61 2.64 -11.50
C LEU A 9 7.21 3.21 -12.80
N GLU A 10 6.99 2.51 -13.92
CA GLU A 10 7.43 2.94 -15.26
C GLU A 10 6.80 4.27 -15.66
N ASN A 11 5.47 4.40 -15.51
CA ASN A 11 4.75 5.64 -15.82
C ASN A 11 5.22 6.82 -14.96
N ALA A 12 5.60 6.56 -13.70
CA ALA A 12 6.16 7.57 -12.81
C ALA A 12 7.66 7.82 -13.01
N SER A 13 8.34 7.03 -13.86
CA SER A 13 9.80 7.02 -14.02
C SER A 13 10.54 6.84 -12.69
N VAL A 14 10.03 5.96 -11.82
CA VAL A 14 10.56 5.68 -10.48
C VAL A 14 11.18 4.29 -10.45
N GLN A 15 12.39 4.18 -9.91
CA GLN A 15 13.01 2.87 -9.65
C GLN A 15 12.34 2.21 -8.45
N LYS A 16 12.19 0.88 -8.48
CA LYS A 16 11.53 0.13 -7.41
C LYS A 16 12.25 0.29 -6.06
N GLU A 17 13.56 0.51 -6.09
CA GLU A 17 14.41 0.75 -4.92
C GLU A 17 14.17 2.12 -4.27
N ASP A 18 13.59 3.08 -5.00
CA ASP A 18 13.31 4.42 -4.48
C ASP A 18 11.99 4.49 -3.66
N ILE A 19 11.22 3.39 -3.60
CA ILE A 19 9.95 3.35 -2.88
C ILE A 19 10.22 3.25 -1.38
N ALA A 20 9.86 4.31 -0.65
CA ALA A 20 10.05 4.41 0.79
C ALA A 20 9.07 3.51 1.59
N ALA A 21 7.83 3.41 1.14
CA ALA A 21 6.85 2.48 1.70
C ALA A 21 5.71 2.17 0.71
N VAL A 22 5.03 1.05 0.95
CA VAL A 22 3.86 0.60 0.18
C VAL A 22 2.60 0.64 1.05
N LYS A 23 1.55 1.30 0.57
CA LYS A 23 0.19 1.12 1.11
C LYS A 23 -0.45 -0.04 0.35
N ALA A 24 -0.53 -1.20 0.99
CA ALA A 24 -1.16 -2.39 0.44
C ALA A 24 -2.69 -2.24 0.37
N HIS A 25 -3.34 -2.97 -0.54
CA HIS A 25 -4.79 -3.07 -0.52
C HIS A 25 -5.26 -3.80 0.74
N GLY A 26 -4.65 -4.92 1.10
CA GLY A 26 -4.74 -5.59 2.42
C GLY A 26 -6.17 -5.78 2.91
N THR A 27 -6.90 -6.69 2.30
CA THR A 27 -8.32 -6.97 2.59
C THR A 27 -8.54 -7.91 3.77
N ALA A 28 -7.46 -8.44 4.36
CA ALA A 28 -7.52 -9.48 5.37
C ALA A 28 -8.19 -10.77 4.86
N SER A 29 -8.11 -11.02 3.55
CA SER A 29 -8.65 -12.23 2.94
C SER A 29 -7.51 -13.07 2.36
N ALA A 30 -7.45 -14.34 2.76
CA ALA A 30 -6.31 -15.22 2.51
C ALA A 30 -5.86 -15.23 1.03
N LEU A 31 -6.80 -15.39 0.10
CA LEU A 31 -6.49 -15.42 -1.34
C LEU A 31 -5.99 -14.08 -1.88
N ASN A 32 -6.62 -12.98 -1.49
CA ASN A 32 -6.22 -11.67 -2.01
C ASN A 32 -4.89 -11.21 -1.40
N ASP A 33 -4.69 -11.42 -0.10
CA ASP A 33 -3.45 -11.05 0.58
C ASP A 33 -2.28 -11.89 0.04
N THR A 34 -2.50 -13.19 -0.23
CA THR A 34 -1.52 -14.05 -0.91
C THR A 34 -1.20 -13.55 -2.32
N ALA A 35 -2.22 -13.22 -3.11
CA ALA A 35 -2.02 -12.70 -4.47
C ALA A 35 -1.28 -11.35 -4.47
N GLU A 36 -1.61 -10.47 -3.52
CA GLU A 36 -0.96 -9.17 -3.36
C GLU A 36 0.50 -9.32 -2.93
N ALA A 37 0.78 -10.15 -1.91
CA ALA A 37 2.14 -10.42 -1.47
C ALA A 37 3.00 -11.02 -2.59
N ASN A 38 2.48 -11.99 -3.33
CA ASN A 38 3.17 -12.57 -4.48
C ASN A 38 3.40 -11.54 -5.60
N GLY A 39 2.42 -10.65 -5.83
CA GLY A 39 2.55 -9.54 -6.75
C GLY A 39 3.70 -8.60 -6.37
N MET A 40 3.79 -8.22 -5.09
CA MET A 40 4.87 -7.37 -4.58
C MET A 40 6.23 -8.07 -4.66
N LYS A 41 6.33 -9.33 -4.22
CA LYS A 41 7.59 -10.11 -4.27
C LYS A 41 8.11 -10.35 -5.69
N ARG A 42 7.24 -10.30 -6.70
CA ARG A 42 7.65 -10.41 -8.10
C ARG A 42 8.29 -9.13 -8.62
N VAL A 43 7.94 -7.98 -8.04
CA VAL A 43 8.47 -6.67 -8.46
C VAL A 43 9.70 -6.30 -7.63
N PHE A 44 9.59 -6.41 -6.31
CA PHE A 44 10.62 -6.00 -5.36
C PHE A 44 11.48 -7.19 -4.96
N ASP A 45 12.81 -7.05 -5.14
CA ASP A 45 13.77 -8.06 -4.67
C ASP A 45 13.81 -8.11 -3.13
N VAL A 46 13.64 -6.94 -2.50
CA VAL A 46 13.43 -6.78 -1.07
C VAL A 46 12.16 -5.96 -0.88
N LEU A 47 11.19 -6.50 -0.13
CA LEU A 47 9.92 -5.79 0.11
C LEU A 47 10.18 -4.49 0.89
N PRO A 48 9.69 -3.33 0.40
CA PRO A 48 9.68 -2.11 1.18
C PRO A 48 8.79 -2.25 2.42
N PRO A 49 8.97 -1.39 3.44
CA PRO A 49 8.00 -1.24 4.52
C PRO A 49 6.58 -1.09 3.97
N PHE A 50 5.61 -1.85 4.49
CA PHE A 50 4.24 -1.76 4.00
C PHE A 50 3.19 -1.85 5.10
N PHE A 51 2.02 -1.27 4.84
CA PHE A 51 0.90 -1.20 5.79
C PHE A 51 -0.45 -1.19 5.05
N SER A 52 -1.55 -1.36 5.78
CA SER A 52 -2.92 -1.20 5.27
C SER A 52 -3.67 -0.19 6.14
N LEU A 53 -4.53 0.60 5.50
CA LEU A 53 -5.40 1.56 6.19
C LEU A 53 -6.78 0.99 6.52
N LYS A 54 -7.18 -0.14 5.91
CA LYS A 54 -8.48 -0.79 6.17
C LYS A 54 -8.72 -1.17 7.63
N PRO A 55 -7.72 -1.56 8.43
CA PRO A 55 -7.90 -1.74 9.87
C PRO A 55 -8.38 -0.48 10.61
N TYR A 56 -8.14 0.72 10.07
CA TYR A 56 -8.54 1.98 10.67
C TYR A 56 -9.92 2.48 10.19
N ILE A 57 -10.29 2.18 8.94
CA ILE A 57 -11.47 2.79 8.27
C ILE A 57 -12.52 1.77 7.79
N GLY A 58 -12.25 0.47 7.88
CA GLY A 58 -13.11 -0.60 7.38
C GLY A 58 -13.01 -0.85 5.87
N HIS A 59 -13.70 -1.89 5.38
CA HIS A 59 -13.80 -2.23 3.96
C HIS A 59 -15.18 -1.83 3.40
N THR A 60 -15.23 -0.78 2.57
CA THR A 60 -16.48 -0.09 2.21
C THR A 60 -17.20 -0.60 0.95
N LEU A 61 -16.85 -1.79 0.43
CA LEU A 61 -17.54 -2.52 -0.66
C LEU A 61 -18.05 -1.65 -1.83
N GLY A 62 -19.38 -1.59 -2.07
CA GLY A 62 -20.01 -1.20 -3.33
C GLY A 62 -20.33 0.28 -3.52
N GLY A 63 -19.83 1.19 -2.70
CA GLY A 63 -19.96 2.61 -3.00
C GLY A 63 -18.96 3.01 -4.09
N CYS A 64 -19.29 2.87 -5.36
CA CYS A 64 -18.37 3.23 -6.46
C CYS A 64 -18.29 4.76 -6.71
N GLY A 65 -19.09 5.59 -6.00
CA GLY A 65 -18.77 7.00 -5.73
C GLY A 65 -17.98 7.21 -4.43
N SER A 66 -17.88 6.19 -3.58
CA SER A 66 -17.07 6.14 -2.37
C SER A 66 -15.69 5.50 -2.58
N VAL A 67 -15.39 4.89 -3.74
CA VAL A 67 -14.04 4.44 -4.07
C VAL A 67 -13.14 5.64 -4.30
N GLU A 68 -13.60 6.67 -5.00
CA GLU A 68 -12.91 7.97 -5.08
C GLU A 68 -12.82 8.64 -3.71
N LEU A 69 -13.90 8.65 -2.91
CA LEU A 69 -13.84 9.22 -1.56
C LEU A 69 -12.89 8.43 -0.65
N LEU A 70 -12.87 7.10 -0.72
CA LEU A 70 -11.99 6.23 0.04
C LEU A 70 -10.56 6.37 -0.45
N LEU A 71 -10.33 6.45 -1.76
CA LEU A 71 -9.05 6.79 -2.39
C LEU A 71 -8.55 8.14 -1.87
N MET A 72 -9.41 9.17 -1.88
CA MET A 72 -9.09 10.51 -1.41
C MET A 72 -8.85 10.53 0.10
N MET A 73 -9.63 9.81 0.90
CA MET A 73 -9.46 9.72 2.35
C MET A 73 -8.20 8.93 2.70
N GLU A 74 -7.95 7.77 2.09
CA GLU A 74 -6.74 6.97 2.28
C GLU A 74 -5.50 7.75 1.82
N LEU A 75 -5.60 8.47 0.70
CA LEU A 75 -4.55 9.35 0.22
C LEU A 75 -4.32 10.51 1.18
N LEU A 76 -5.37 11.16 1.66
CA LEU A 76 -5.27 12.24 2.64
C LEU A 76 -4.66 11.74 3.94
N LEU A 77 -5.15 10.64 4.50
CA LEU A 77 -4.60 9.98 5.69
C LEU A 77 -3.12 9.64 5.51
N MET A 78 -2.75 9.13 4.34
CA MET A 78 -1.36 8.86 4.01
C MET A 78 -0.53 10.15 3.98
N MET A 79 -0.99 11.16 3.25
CA MET A 79 -0.30 12.45 3.15
C MET A 79 -0.16 13.13 4.50
N GLU A 80 -1.21 13.15 5.32
CA GLU A 80 -1.18 13.69 6.68
C GLU A 80 -0.22 12.92 7.59
N SER A 81 -0.18 11.58 7.49
CA SER A 81 0.78 10.77 8.25
C SER A 81 2.21 11.12 7.87
N VAL A 82 2.52 11.17 6.56
CA VAL A 82 3.87 11.52 6.10
C VAL A 82 4.20 12.98 6.42
N ASN A 83 3.23 13.90 6.41
CA ASN A 83 3.41 15.28 6.87
C ASN A 83 3.76 15.33 8.36
N ALA A 84 3.17 14.45 9.17
CA ALA A 84 3.53 14.25 10.57
C ALA A 84 4.83 13.44 10.77
N GLY A 85 5.52 13.04 9.68
CA GLY A 85 6.84 12.42 9.73
C GLY A 85 6.82 10.89 9.86
N PHE A 86 5.72 10.21 9.54
CA PHE A 86 5.65 8.75 9.62
C PHE A 86 4.69 8.10 8.62
N VAL A 87 4.81 6.79 8.43
CA VAL A 87 3.74 5.94 7.87
C VAL A 87 3.19 5.04 8.97
N PRO A 88 1.87 4.80 8.99
CA PRO A 88 1.24 4.07 10.09
C PRO A 88 1.63 2.59 10.06
N SER A 89 1.50 1.94 11.22
CA SER A 89 1.49 0.48 11.30
C SER A 89 0.22 -0.10 10.69
N CYS A 90 0.19 -1.42 10.46
CA CYS A 90 -1.05 -2.14 10.26
C CYS A 90 -1.69 -2.40 11.64
N ALA A 91 -2.75 -1.66 11.99
CA ALA A 91 -3.43 -1.86 13.28
C ALA A 91 -4.00 -3.28 13.42
N ASN A 92 -4.04 -3.77 14.66
CA ASN A 92 -4.56 -5.10 15.02
C ASN A 92 -3.82 -6.29 14.37
N PHE A 93 -2.65 -6.07 13.76
CA PHE A 93 -1.81 -7.16 13.27
C PHE A 93 -0.99 -7.77 14.41
N ALA A 94 -1.25 -9.03 14.75
CA ALA A 94 -0.59 -9.74 15.85
C ALA A 94 0.33 -10.87 15.36
N GLU A 95 -0.21 -11.80 14.56
CA GLU A 95 0.48 -13.00 14.12
C GLU A 95 0.79 -12.94 12.63
N ALA A 96 2.03 -13.30 12.28
CA ALA A 96 2.44 -13.37 10.89
C ALA A 96 2.11 -14.74 10.31
N ASP A 97 1.62 -14.73 9.07
CA ASP A 97 1.57 -15.93 8.25
C ASP A 97 2.95 -16.17 7.65
N GLU A 98 3.63 -17.22 8.12
CA GLU A 98 4.98 -17.58 7.64
C GLU A 98 4.98 -17.98 6.16
N GLU A 99 3.90 -18.60 5.65
CA GLU A 99 3.78 -18.98 4.25
C GLU A 99 3.66 -17.74 3.35
N LEU A 100 2.97 -16.71 3.85
CA LEU A 100 2.85 -15.44 3.15
C LEU A 100 4.21 -14.75 2.98
N GLY A 101 5.15 -14.97 3.91
CA GLY A 101 6.51 -14.42 3.88
C GLY A 101 6.57 -12.91 3.63
N ALA A 102 5.54 -12.18 4.04
CA ALA A 102 5.39 -10.73 3.92
C ALA A 102 4.71 -10.23 5.19
N VAL A 103 5.40 -9.38 5.95
CA VAL A 103 4.95 -8.93 7.27
C VAL A 103 4.74 -7.42 7.23
N PRO A 104 3.51 -6.91 7.43
CA PRO A 104 3.27 -5.49 7.46
C PRO A 104 3.88 -4.84 8.72
N LEU A 105 4.02 -3.52 8.70
CA LEU A 105 4.56 -2.74 9.80
C LEU A 105 3.79 -2.96 11.10
N ARG A 106 4.48 -3.43 12.14
CA ARG A 106 3.94 -3.59 13.52
C ARG A 106 3.95 -2.30 14.33
N LYS A 107 4.79 -1.35 13.94
CA LYS A 107 4.97 -0.04 14.58
C LYS A 107 5.04 1.03 13.49
N PRO A 108 4.64 2.28 13.78
CA PRO A 108 4.85 3.39 12.87
C PRO A 108 6.30 3.47 12.40
N PHE A 109 6.50 3.75 11.11
CA PHE A 109 7.82 3.88 10.52
C PHE A 109 8.07 5.36 10.21
N ALA A 110 9.14 5.93 10.78
CA ALA A 110 9.48 7.34 10.60
C ALA A 110 9.92 7.60 9.15
N VAL A 111 9.32 8.61 8.53
CA VAL A 111 9.66 9.04 7.16
C VAL A 111 9.22 10.49 6.95
N GLU A 112 10.16 11.34 6.55
CA GLU A 112 9.91 12.78 6.38
C GLU A 112 9.67 13.18 4.92
N SER A 113 10.15 12.39 3.96
CA SER A 113 9.98 12.59 2.53
C SER A 113 10.19 11.26 1.79
N GLY A 114 9.79 11.19 0.52
CA GLY A 114 10.02 10.00 -0.30
C GLY A 114 8.92 9.71 -1.29
N LYS A 115 9.09 8.60 -2.01
CA LYS A 115 8.13 8.08 -2.98
C LYS A 115 7.37 6.91 -2.37
N PHE A 116 6.06 6.89 -2.54
CA PHE A 116 5.19 5.89 -1.92
C PHE A 116 4.33 5.25 -2.99
N LEU A 117 4.20 3.92 -2.92
CA LEU A 117 3.34 3.14 -3.81
C LEU A 117 2.03 2.81 -3.10
N LEU A 118 0.89 3.08 -3.73
CA LEU A 118 -0.43 2.83 -3.17
C LEU A 118 -1.19 1.84 -4.06
N ASN A 119 -1.51 0.67 -3.51
CA ASN A 119 -2.22 -0.39 -4.21
C ASN A 119 -3.73 -0.38 -3.91
N TYR A 120 -4.51 -0.59 -4.96
CA TYR A 120 -5.97 -0.71 -4.92
C TYR A 120 -6.41 -1.87 -5.82
N PHE A 121 -6.65 -3.04 -5.23
CA PHE A 121 -6.95 -4.27 -5.94
C PHE A 121 -8.37 -4.74 -5.64
N GLY A 122 -9.31 -4.36 -6.50
CA GLY A 122 -10.72 -4.67 -6.35
C GLY A 122 -11.15 -5.97 -7.02
N PHE A 123 -12.38 -6.38 -6.71
CA PHE A 123 -13.02 -7.54 -7.33
C PHE A 123 -13.12 -7.41 -8.86
N GLY A 124 -13.13 -8.55 -9.54
CA GLY A 124 -13.26 -8.62 -11.01
C GLY A 124 -12.00 -8.18 -11.76
N GLY A 125 -10.86 -8.04 -11.09
CA GLY A 125 -9.59 -7.68 -11.73
C GLY A 125 -9.38 -6.18 -11.93
N ASN A 126 -10.21 -5.35 -11.29
CA ASN A 126 -10.06 -3.89 -11.28
C ASN A 126 -8.90 -3.49 -10.35
N ASN A 127 -7.71 -3.37 -10.92
CA ASN A 127 -6.48 -3.13 -10.19
C ASN A 127 -5.86 -1.80 -10.61
N THR A 128 -5.50 -0.98 -9.63
CA THR A 128 -4.82 0.30 -9.85
C THR A 128 -3.72 0.49 -8.82
N SER A 129 -2.57 0.99 -9.26
CA SER A 129 -1.48 1.42 -8.39
C SER A 129 -1.10 2.86 -8.70
N PHE A 130 -0.78 3.64 -7.66
CA PHE A 130 -0.32 5.02 -7.78
C PHE A 130 1.05 5.17 -7.14
N VAL A 131 1.88 6.03 -7.73
CA VAL A 131 3.09 6.53 -7.08
C VAL A 131 2.84 7.98 -6.69
N ILE A 132 3.07 8.30 -5.42
CA ILE A 132 3.03 9.68 -4.90
C ILE A 132 4.39 10.04 -4.34
N GLU A 133 4.79 11.31 -4.48
CA GLU A 133 6.07 11.81 -3.97
C GLU A 133 5.81 12.96 -2.99
N LYS A 134 6.32 12.82 -1.76
CA LYS A 134 6.50 13.97 -0.86
C LYS A 134 7.92 14.47 -1.03
N ARG A 135 8.06 15.71 -1.51
CA ARG A 135 9.34 16.41 -1.59
C ARG A 135 9.61 17.09 -0.26
N SER A 136 10.85 16.96 0.22
CA SER A 136 11.35 17.85 1.27
C SER A 136 11.45 19.27 0.70
N LEU A 137 10.77 20.22 1.34
CA LEU A 137 10.90 21.65 1.06
C LEU A 137 12.23 22.20 1.59
#